data_AF-A0A953J8H2-F1
#
_entry.id   AF-A0A953J8H2-F1
#
_cell.length_a   1.000
_cell.length_b   1.000
_cell.length_c   1.000
_cell.angle_alpha   90.00
_cell.angle_beta   90.00
_cell.angle_gamma   90.00
#
_symmetry.space_group_name_H-M   'P 1'
#
loop_
_entity.id
_entity.type
_entity.pdbx_description
1 polymer ?
#
loop_
_entity_poly.entity_id
_entity_poly.type
_entity_poly.pdbx_seq_one_letter_code
_entity_poly.pdbx_strand_id
1 'polypeptide(L)'
;MYAAVDGAITRESAIEFFTALFTGDEADEYSDFWSSIASSISDLYPEEAMDTIRKGFENGLIHEGYIDYEWFERTLHQGKEQVLERTRQEMRARLDREDIHSYMSWWASFNESPPSGIPGYRIDDSKRKAAKIKKKKRKMAKASRKKNRR
;
A
#
# COMPACT_ATOMS: atom_id res chain seq x y z
N MET A 1 -6.76 -3.94 8.53
CA MET A 1 -7.88 -3.05 8.15
C MET A 1 -9.19 -3.50 8.78
N TYR A 2 -9.72 -4.69 8.45
CA TYR A 2 -10.99 -5.19 9.01
C TYR A 2 -11.09 -5.07 10.53
N ALA A 3 -10.14 -5.62 11.28
CA ALA A 3 -10.14 -5.54 12.75
C ALA A 3 -10.20 -4.11 13.31
N ALA A 4 -9.66 -3.12 12.60
CA ALA A 4 -9.72 -1.72 13.02
C ALA A 4 -11.09 -1.09 12.74
N VAL A 5 -11.69 -1.41 11.59
CA VAL A 5 -12.98 -0.86 11.16
C VAL A 5 -14.17 -1.55 11.85
N ASP A 6 -14.00 -2.81 12.24
CA ASP A 6 -14.93 -3.60 13.05
C ASP A 6 -14.82 -3.28 14.55
N GLY A 7 -13.79 -2.52 14.96
CA GLY A 7 -13.59 -2.06 16.34
C GLY A 7 -12.90 -3.08 17.26
N ALA A 8 -12.40 -4.20 16.73
CA ALA A 8 -11.61 -5.18 17.50
C ALA A 8 -10.25 -4.62 17.94
N ILE A 9 -9.68 -3.67 17.18
CA ILE A 9 -8.51 -2.86 17.56
C ILE A 9 -8.78 -1.39 17.24
N THR A 10 -8.03 -0.47 17.85
CA THR A 10 -8.10 0.95 17.48
C THR A 10 -7.40 1.19 16.14
N ARG A 11 -7.91 2.17 15.39
CA ARG A 11 -7.29 2.62 14.12
C ARG A 11 -5.88 3.11 14.34
N GLU A 12 -5.67 3.88 15.39
CA GLU A 12 -4.39 4.48 15.75
C GLU A 12 -3.34 3.39 16.04
N SER A 13 -3.72 2.34 16.79
CA SER A 13 -2.83 1.20 17.05
C SER A 13 -2.48 0.44 15.76
N ALA A 14 -3.44 0.28 14.85
CA ALA A 14 -3.17 -0.33 13.55
C ALA A 14 -2.20 0.50 12.71
N ILE A 15 -2.37 1.83 12.68
CA ILE A 15 -1.48 2.75 11.97
C ILE A 15 -0.08 2.75 12.60
N GLU A 16 0.03 2.78 13.92
CA GLU A 16 1.30 2.70 14.63
C GLU A 16 2.05 1.40 14.28
N PHE A 17 1.35 0.26 14.33
CA PHE A 17 1.92 -1.02 13.93
C PHE A 17 2.42 -1.00 12.48
N PHE A 18 1.63 -0.47 11.54
CA PHE A 18 2.04 -0.42 10.13
C PHE A 18 3.21 0.52 9.88
N THR A 19 3.24 1.69 10.51
CA THR A 19 4.33 2.64 10.37
C THR A 19 5.65 2.12 10.93
N ALA A 20 5.60 1.30 11.99
CA ALA A 20 6.78 0.62 12.53
C ALA A 20 7.45 -0.34 11.53
N LEU A 21 6.72 -0.81 10.50
CA LEU A 21 7.22 -1.72 9.45
C LEU A 21 7.89 -1.00 8.26
N PHE A 22 8.17 0.31 8.37
CA PHE A 22 8.85 1.10 7.35
C PHE A 22 10.36 1.25 7.60
N THR A 23 11.04 0.26 8.18
CA THR A 23 12.50 0.33 8.37
C THR A 23 13.27 0.12 7.05
N GLY A 24 12.66 -0.62 6.10
CA GLY A 24 13.19 -0.91 4.77
C GLY A 24 13.91 -2.27 4.67
N ASP A 25 13.87 -3.06 5.74
CA ASP A 25 14.55 -4.35 5.90
C ASP A 25 13.57 -5.52 6.13
N GLU A 26 12.26 -5.25 6.20
CA GLU A 26 11.19 -6.22 6.46
C GLU A 26 10.95 -7.20 5.30
N ALA A 27 11.30 -6.81 4.07
CA ALA A 27 11.01 -7.58 2.88
C ALA A 27 12.12 -7.48 1.82
N ASP A 28 12.06 -8.39 0.85
CA ASP A 28 12.97 -8.40 -0.30
C ASP A 28 12.79 -7.19 -1.22
N GLU A 29 13.81 -6.93 -2.04
CA GLU A 29 13.85 -5.78 -2.95
C GLU A 29 12.84 -5.84 -4.10
N TYR A 30 12.27 -7.01 -4.37
CA TYR A 30 11.23 -7.24 -5.39
C TYR A 30 9.83 -7.30 -4.78
N SER A 31 9.71 -7.18 -3.46
CA SER A 31 8.43 -7.27 -2.78
C SER A 31 7.69 -5.94 -2.86
N ASP A 32 6.38 -6.00 -3.10
CA ASP A 32 5.47 -4.86 -3.02
C ASP A 32 4.94 -4.63 -1.60
N PHE A 33 5.54 -5.28 -0.60
CA PHE A 33 5.17 -5.24 0.82
C PHE A 33 4.89 -3.83 1.36
N TRP A 34 5.82 -2.88 1.21
CA TRP A 34 5.61 -1.52 1.71
C TRP A 34 4.52 -0.77 0.95
N SER A 35 4.34 -1.05 -0.34
CA SER A 35 3.24 -0.49 -1.13
C SER A 35 1.90 -1.03 -0.64
N SER A 36 1.80 -2.33 -0.36
CA SER A 36 0.60 -2.96 0.21
C SER A 36 0.27 -2.45 1.61
N ILE A 37 1.28 -2.22 2.46
CA ILE A 37 1.09 -1.57 3.76
C ILE A 37 0.62 -0.13 3.58
N ALA A 38 1.22 0.64 2.67
CA ALA A 38 0.82 2.02 2.41
C ALA A 38 -0.65 2.09 1.96
N SER A 39 -1.11 1.18 1.08
CA SER A 39 -2.54 1.06 0.75
C SER A 39 -3.39 0.74 1.98
N SER A 40 -2.92 -0.18 2.83
CA SER A 40 -3.65 -0.53 4.06
C SER A 40 -3.78 0.63 5.04
N ILE A 41 -2.76 1.52 5.10
CA ILE A 41 -2.80 2.76 5.88
C ILE A 41 -3.79 3.76 5.24
N SER A 42 -3.81 3.88 3.90
CA SER A 42 -4.77 4.73 3.19
C SER A 42 -6.23 4.35 3.49
N ASP A 43 -6.53 3.06 3.54
CA ASP A 43 -7.85 2.53 3.89
C ASP A 43 -8.26 2.82 5.35
N LEU A 44 -7.30 3.18 6.20
CA LEU A 44 -7.52 3.56 7.60
C LEU A 44 -7.40 5.06 7.85
N TYR A 45 -7.45 5.89 6.80
CA TYR A 45 -7.22 7.33 6.86
C TYR A 45 -5.78 7.69 7.35
N PRO A 46 -4.88 8.13 6.45
CA PRO A 46 -3.42 8.05 6.64
C PRO A 46 -2.80 9.21 7.44
N GLU A 47 -3.59 10.05 8.12
CA GLU A 47 -3.17 11.35 8.67
C GLU A 47 -1.88 11.29 9.52
N GLU A 48 -1.83 10.38 10.50
CA GLU A 48 -0.67 10.24 11.39
C GLU A 48 0.54 9.60 10.70
N ALA A 49 0.33 8.95 9.56
CA ALA A 49 1.35 8.20 8.84
C ALA A 49 1.96 8.98 7.66
N MET A 50 1.49 10.18 7.34
CA MET A 50 1.90 10.92 6.15
C MET A 50 3.41 11.16 6.06
N ASP A 51 4.06 11.42 7.19
CA ASP A 51 5.52 11.58 7.23
C ASP A 51 6.26 10.28 6.91
N THR A 52 5.74 9.15 7.39
CA THR A 52 6.28 7.81 7.10
C THR A 52 6.06 7.45 5.63
N ILE A 53 4.88 7.74 5.08
CA ILE A 53 4.53 7.52 3.68
C ILE A 53 5.46 8.33 2.77
N ARG A 54 5.61 9.63 3.04
CA ARG A 54 6.52 10.51 2.30
C ARG A 54 7.96 9.99 2.29
N LYS A 55 8.48 9.63 3.46
CA LYS A 55 9.80 8.99 3.57
C LYS A 55 9.85 7.66 2.82
N GLY A 56 8.75 6.90 2.79
CA GLY A 56 8.60 5.67 2.02
C GLY A 56 8.81 5.90 0.51
N PHE A 57 8.16 6.90 -0.06
CA PHE A 57 8.35 7.32 -1.46
C PHE A 57 9.76 7.86 -1.71
N GLU A 58 10.24 8.78 -0.88
CA GLU A 58 11.60 9.32 -0.99
C GLU A 58 12.66 8.22 -0.97
N ASN A 59 12.43 7.17 -0.18
CA ASN A 59 13.34 6.05 -0.05
C ASN A 59 13.15 4.97 -1.12
N GLY A 60 12.18 5.12 -2.02
CA GLY A 60 11.83 4.13 -3.04
C GLY A 60 11.33 2.81 -2.44
N LEU A 61 10.74 2.85 -1.24
CA LEU A 61 10.08 1.69 -0.62
C LEU A 61 8.68 1.50 -1.19
N ILE A 62 7.95 2.61 -1.40
CA ILE A 62 6.62 2.61 -1.99
C ILE A 62 6.76 2.77 -3.50
N HIS A 63 6.08 1.92 -4.24
CA HIS A 63 6.06 1.98 -5.70
C HIS A 63 4.89 2.83 -6.19
N GLU A 64 5.20 3.92 -6.87
CA GLU A 64 4.22 4.91 -7.38
C GLU A 64 3.23 4.31 -8.38
N GLY A 65 3.61 3.26 -9.11
CA GLY A 65 2.68 2.52 -9.98
C GLY A 65 1.76 1.54 -9.24
N TYR A 66 1.95 1.35 -7.93
CA TYR A 66 1.06 0.55 -7.09
C TYR A 66 0.06 1.45 -6.36
N ILE A 67 0.56 2.53 -5.76
CA ILE A 67 -0.23 3.61 -5.16
C ILE A 67 0.56 4.91 -5.32
N ASP A 68 -0.08 5.94 -5.87
CA ASP A 68 0.53 7.25 -6.05
C ASP A 68 0.42 8.09 -4.77
N TYR A 69 1.21 9.16 -4.68
CA TYR A 69 1.22 10.01 -3.49
C TYR A 69 -0.06 10.86 -3.41
N GLU A 70 -0.55 11.31 -4.57
CA GLU A 70 -1.78 12.08 -4.75
C GLU A 70 -3.02 11.34 -4.24
N TRP A 71 -3.03 10.00 -4.27
CA TRP A 71 -4.07 9.18 -3.67
C TRP A 71 -4.22 9.43 -2.17
N PHE A 72 -3.10 9.60 -1.45
CA PHE A 72 -3.13 9.89 -0.02
C PHE A 72 -3.69 11.28 0.26
N GLU A 73 -3.29 12.28 -0.53
CA GLU A 73 -3.84 13.64 -0.42
C GLU A 73 -5.34 13.65 -0.68
N ARG A 74 -5.81 12.98 -1.74
CA ARG A 74 -7.25 12.83 -2.01
C ARG A 74 -7.97 12.11 -0.88
N THR A 75 -7.36 11.09 -0.28
CA THR A 75 -7.93 10.37 0.86
C THR A 75 -8.09 11.31 2.07
N LEU A 76 -7.10 12.17 2.34
CA LEU A 76 -7.21 13.17 3.40
C LEU A 76 -8.33 14.18 3.12
N HIS A 77 -8.47 14.61 1.86
CA HIS A 77 -9.53 15.53 1.45
C HIS A 77 -10.95 14.96 1.58
N GLN A 78 -11.14 13.64 1.45
CA GLN A 78 -12.44 12.98 1.64
C GLN A 78 -12.92 13.03 3.11
N GLY A 79 -11.97 13.13 4.05
CA GLY A 79 -12.26 13.14 5.47
C GLY A 79 -12.40 11.74 6.07
N LYS A 80 -12.04 11.66 7.35
CA LYS A 80 -11.89 10.41 8.10
C LYS A 80 -13.11 9.50 8.07
N GLU A 81 -14.29 10.04 8.41
CA GLU A 81 -15.52 9.24 8.49
C GLU A 81 -15.91 8.62 7.14
N GLN A 82 -15.78 9.38 6.04
CA GLN A 82 -16.10 8.88 4.70
C GLN A 82 -15.16 7.74 4.28
N VAL A 83 -13.87 7.89 4.55
CA VAL A 83 -12.87 6.86 4.24
C VAL A 83 -13.13 5.59 5.06
N LEU A 84 -13.37 5.71 6.36
CA LEU A 84 -13.60 4.55 7.22
C LEU A 84 -14.90 3.83 6.88
N GLU A 85 -15.96 4.55 6.53
CA GLU A 85 -17.22 3.95 6.10
C GLU A 85 -17.11 3.24 4.75
N ARG A 86 -16.39 3.83 3.78
CA ARG A 86 -16.05 3.14 2.52
C ARG A 86 -15.31 1.83 2.81
N THR A 87 -14.26 1.88 3.62
CA THR A 87 -13.49 0.68 3.98
C THR A 87 -14.37 -0.35 4.69
N ARG A 88 -15.31 0.07 5.55
CA ARG A 88 -16.27 -0.84 6.21
C ARG A 88 -17.15 -1.57 5.19
N GLN A 89 -17.71 -0.82 4.23
CA GLN A 89 -18.56 -1.38 3.19
C GLN A 89 -17.80 -2.36 2.30
N GLU A 90 -16.58 -2.01 1.89
CA GLU A 90 -15.73 -2.90 1.11
C GLU A 90 -15.39 -4.19 1.87
N MET A 91 -15.03 -4.10 3.15
CA MET A 91 -14.74 -5.30 3.94
C MET A 91 -15.97 -6.18 4.15
N ARG A 92 -17.16 -5.58 4.36
CA ARG A 92 -18.42 -6.32 4.43
C ARG A 92 -18.70 -7.05 3.13
N ALA A 93 -18.60 -6.38 1.98
CA ALA A 93 -18.82 -6.98 0.67
C ALA A 93 -17.85 -8.14 0.37
N ARG A 94 -16.60 -8.07 0.87
CA ARG A 94 -15.61 -9.16 0.73
C ARG A 94 -15.88 -10.36 1.64
N LEU A 95 -16.49 -10.13 2.80
CA LEU A 95 -16.68 -11.14 3.86
C LEU A 95 -18.10 -11.70 3.89
N ASP A 96 -19.04 -11.09 3.16
CA ASP A 96 -20.39 -11.61 2.96
C ASP A 96 -20.31 -12.90 2.14
N ARG A 97 -20.30 -14.03 2.86
CA ARG A 97 -20.06 -15.38 2.34
C ARG A 97 -21.29 -15.99 1.67
N GLU A 98 -22.44 -15.33 1.74
CA GLU A 98 -23.68 -15.87 1.15
C GLU A 98 -23.66 -15.81 -0.38
N ASP A 99 -22.88 -14.89 -0.98
CA ASP A 99 -22.78 -14.77 -2.44
C ASP A 99 -21.34 -14.53 -2.92
N ILE A 100 -20.50 -15.57 -2.71
CA ILE A 100 -19.12 -15.62 -3.24
C ILE A 100 -19.10 -15.47 -4.77
N HIS A 101 -20.14 -15.93 -5.46
CA HIS A 101 -20.23 -15.82 -6.92
C HIS A 101 -20.38 -14.37 -7.37
N SER A 102 -21.24 -13.59 -6.73
CA SER A 102 -21.33 -12.15 -6.97
C SER A 102 -20.00 -11.44 -6.69
N TYR A 103 -19.33 -11.77 -5.58
CA TYR A 103 -18.02 -11.20 -5.28
C TYR A 103 -16.93 -11.56 -6.30
N MET A 104 -16.97 -12.76 -6.89
CA MET A 104 -15.95 -13.23 -7.86
C MET A 104 -16.33 -12.96 -9.32
N SER A 105 -17.57 -12.53 -9.59
CA SER A 105 -18.11 -12.33 -10.94
C SER A 105 -17.32 -11.33 -11.80
N TRP A 106 -16.62 -10.39 -11.17
CA TRP A 106 -15.76 -9.42 -11.86
C TRP A 106 -14.42 -10.01 -12.33
N TRP A 107 -14.03 -11.21 -11.86
CA TRP A 107 -12.79 -11.85 -12.31
C TRP A 107 -12.89 -12.18 -13.80
N ALA A 108 -11.77 -12.03 -14.50
CA ALA A 108 -11.69 -12.25 -15.94
C ALA A 108 -12.17 -13.65 -16.38
N SER A 109 -12.03 -14.66 -15.51
CA SER A 109 -12.50 -16.03 -15.78
C SER A 109 -14.02 -16.19 -15.79
N PHE A 110 -14.78 -15.25 -15.19
CA PHE A 110 -16.24 -15.28 -15.10
C PHE A 110 -16.91 -14.21 -15.97
N ASN A 111 -16.12 -13.42 -16.69
CA ASN A 111 -16.62 -12.37 -17.58
C ASN A 111 -16.44 -12.83 -19.04
N GLU A 112 -17.52 -13.31 -19.67
CA GLU A 112 -17.50 -13.89 -21.02
C GLU A 112 -17.19 -12.86 -22.13
N SER A 113 -17.19 -11.57 -21.79
CA SER A 113 -16.71 -10.51 -22.66
C SER A 113 -15.25 -10.21 -22.32
N PRO A 114 -14.28 -10.49 -23.22
CA PRO A 114 -12.94 -9.99 -23.03
C PRO A 114 -13.04 -8.46 -22.95
N PRO A 115 -12.46 -7.80 -21.93
CA PRO A 115 -12.30 -6.36 -22.01
C PRO A 115 -11.58 -6.09 -23.32
N SER A 116 -12.19 -5.30 -24.21
CA SER A 116 -11.59 -4.83 -25.46
C SER A 116 -10.14 -4.47 -25.15
N GLY A 117 -9.21 -5.25 -25.72
CA GLY A 117 -7.87 -5.42 -25.18
C GLY A 117 -7.28 -4.09 -24.74
N ILE A 118 -6.90 -3.97 -23.47
CA ILE A 118 -6.38 -2.74 -22.87
C ILE A 118 -5.20 -2.28 -23.75
N PRO A 119 -5.34 -1.23 -24.59
CA PRO A 119 -4.26 -0.79 -25.43
C PRO A 119 -3.25 -0.09 -24.52
N GLY A 120 -2.11 -0.74 -24.30
CA GLY A 120 -0.93 -0.06 -23.76
C GLY A 120 -0.77 -0.03 -22.24
N TYR A 121 -1.14 -1.08 -21.49
CA TYR A 121 -0.59 -1.27 -20.14
C TYR A 121 0.90 -1.67 -20.22
N ARG A 122 1.74 -0.74 -20.68
CA ARG A 122 3.18 -0.79 -20.43
C ARG A 122 3.36 -0.37 -18.99
N ILE A 123 3.63 -1.35 -18.12
CA ILE A 123 4.21 -1.05 -16.81
C ILE A 123 5.55 -0.37 -17.08
N ASP A 124 5.61 0.94 -16.85
CA ASP A 124 6.87 1.66 -16.90
C ASP A 124 7.72 1.29 -15.67
N ASP A 125 8.43 0.18 -15.78
CA ASP A 125 9.34 -0.33 -14.76
C ASP A 125 10.57 0.57 -14.55
N SER A 126 10.74 1.66 -15.31
CA SER A 126 11.89 2.56 -15.16
C SER A 126 11.94 3.17 -13.76
N LYS A 127 10.78 3.60 -13.22
CA LYS A 127 10.65 4.12 -11.85
C LYS A 127 10.97 3.05 -10.82
N ARG A 128 10.49 1.81 -11.03
CA ARG A 128 10.80 0.65 -10.18
C ARG A 128 12.30 0.35 -10.15
N LYS A 129 12.97 0.39 -11.31
CA LYS A 129 14.43 0.20 -11.44
C LYS A 129 15.22 1.32 -10.75
N ALA A 130 14.81 2.58 -10.90
CA ALA A 130 15.45 3.73 -10.26
C ALA A 130 15.35 3.65 -8.72
N ALA A 131 14.16 3.33 -8.20
CA ALA A 131 13.93 3.12 -6.77
C ALA A 131 14.84 2.02 -6.20
N LYS A 132 14.99 0.90 -6.93
CA LYS A 132 15.90 -0.21 -6.56
C LYS A 132 17.36 0.24 -6.45
N ILE A 133 17.87 0.98 -7.43
CA ILE A 133 19.25 1.50 -7.41
C ILE A 133 19.48 2.39 -6.18
N LYS A 134 18.51 3.26 -5.87
CA LYS A 134 18.57 4.14 -4.69
C LYS A 134 18.61 3.35 -3.38
N LYS A 135 17.75 2.34 -3.23
CA LYS A 135 17.72 1.47 -2.03
C LYS A 135 19.02 0.69 -1.85
N LYS A 136 19.57 0.11 -2.93
CA LYS A 136 20.84 -0.64 -2.89
C LYS A 136 22.02 0.24 -2.48
N LYS A 137 22.17 1.43 -3.08
CA LYS A 137 23.19 2.42 -2.68
C LYS A 137 23.11 2.75 -1.19
N ARG A 138 21.90 2.87 -0.66
CA ARG A 138 21.69 3.20 0.76
C ARG A 138 22.00 2.03 1.70
N LYS A 139 21.61 0.79 1.36
CA LYS A 139 21.99 -0.41 2.13
C LYS A 139 23.51 -0.54 2.21
N MET A 140 24.22 -0.30 1.10
CA MET A 140 25.69 -0.28 1.08
C MET A 140 26.27 0.84 1.97
N ALA A 141 25.70 2.05 1.93
CA ALA A 141 26.15 3.17 2.78
C ALA A 141 25.88 2.95 4.29
N LYS A 142 24.77 2.30 4.65
CA LYS A 142 24.49 1.90 6.04
C LYS A 142 25.50 0.83 6.51
N ALA A 143 25.80 -0.15 5.66
CA ALA A 143 26.77 -1.20 5.97
C ALA A 143 28.20 -0.64 6.13
N SER A 144 28.63 0.29 5.26
CA SER A 144 29.96 0.91 5.37
C SER A 144 30.10 1.76 6.64
N ARG A 145 29.08 2.57 6.99
CA ARG A 145 29.06 3.35 8.23
C ARG A 145 29.12 2.50 9.49
N LYS A 146 28.49 1.31 9.47
CA LYS A 146 28.55 0.35 10.59
C LYS A 146 29.95 -0.28 10.71
N LYS A 147 30.66 -0.49 9.60
CA LYS A 147 32.02 -1.05 9.57
C LYS A 147 33.09 -0.05 10.02
N ASN A 148 32.92 1.24 9.73
CA ASN A 148 33.84 2.33 10.15
C ASN A 148 33.66 2.81 11.60
N ARG A 149 32.71 2.22 12.34
CA ARG A 149 32.43 2.54 13.77
C ARG A 149 33.01 1.51 14.74
N ARG A 150 33.69 0.48 14.21
CA ARG A 150 34.49 -0.51 14.95
C ARG A 150 35.97 -0.22 14.71
#